data_AF-A0A7W1W1H3-F1
#
_entry.id   AF-A0A7W1W1H3-F1
#
_cell.length_a   1.000
_cell.length_b   1.000
_cell.length_c   1.000
_cell.angle_alpha   90.00
_cell.angle_beta   90.00
_cell.angle_gamma   90.00
#
_symmetry.space_group_name_H-M   'P 1'
#
loop_
_entity.id
_entity.type
_entity.pdbx_description
1 polymer ?
#
loop_
_entity_poly.entity_id
_entity_poly.type
_entity_poly.pdbx_seq_one_letter_code
_entity_poly.pdbx_strand_id
1 'polypeptide(L)' 'MPDYFSEKLAGNAKAKEIFENKSDSYRKDYIIWIGDAKTEATRQKRMEEAIAWIAEGKGRFWKYEK' A
#
# COMPACT_ATOMS: atom_id res chain seq x y z
N MET A 1 -0.35 6.91 -9.26
CA MET A 1 0.40 6.04 -8.32
C MET A 1 1.88 6.24 -8.60
N PRO A 2 2.76 6.32 -7.60
CA PRO A 2 4.21 6.45 -7.83
C PRO A 2 4.82 5.17 -8.41
N ASP A 3 5.80 5.31 -9.30
CA ASP A 3 6.41 4.19 -10.02
C ASP A 3 7.03 3.16 -9.05
N TYR A 4 7.77 3.64 -8.04
CA TYR A 4 8.39 2.79 -7.01
C TYR A 4 7.39 1.88 -6.28
N PHE A 5 6.14 2.33 -6.10
CA PHE A 5 5.12 1.55 -5.40
C PHE A 5 4.48 0.55 -6.37
N SER A 6 4.27 0.95 -7.63
CA SER A 6 3.77 0.06 -8.66
C SER A 6 4.72 -1.12 -8.92
N GLU A 7 6.03 -0.88 -8.92
CA GLU A 7 7.06 -1.93 -9.06
C GLU A 7 7.03 -2.89 -7.88
N LYS A 8 6.97 -2.37 -6.65
CA LYS A 8 6.89 -3.21 -5.44
C LYS A 8 5.60 -4.03 -5.40
N LEU A 9 4.49 -3.46 -5.86
CA LEU A 9 3.19 -4.13 -5.96
C LEU A 9 3.20 -5.22 -7.03
N ALA A 10 3.84 -4.98 -8.17
CA ALA A 10 4.01 -5.98 -9.23
C ALA A 10 4.77 -7.23 -8.76
N GLY A 11 5.67 -7.08 -7.78
CA GLY A 11 6.38 -8.20 -7.14
C GLY A 11 5.50 -9.11 -6.27
N ASN A 12 4.25 -8.73 -5.98
CA ASN A 12 3.32 -9.54 -5.19
C ASN A 12 1.93 -9.59 -5.87
N ALA A 13 1.69 -10.66 -6.64
CA ALA A 13 0.47 -10.83 -7.41
C ALA A 13 -0.81 -10.75 -6.56
N LYS A 14 -0.79 -11.32 -5.35
CA LYS A 14 -1.94 -11.29 -4.42
C LYS A 14 -2.23 -9.86 -3.93
N ALA A 15 -1.19 -9.14 -3.50
CA ALA A 15 -1.36 -7.75 -3.08
C ALA A 15 -1.85 -6.89 -4.25
N LYS A 16 -1.29 -7.08 -5.45
CA LYS A 16 -1.70 -6.37 -6.66
C LYS A 16 -3.18 -6.57 -6.96
N GLU A 17 -3.63 -7.82 -7.02
CA GLU A 17 -5.02 -8.14 -7.31
C GLU A 17 -5.98 -7.52 -6.28
N ILE A 18 -5.67 -7.63 -4.99
CA ILE A 18 -6.48 -7.01 -3.94
C ILE A 18 -6.50 -5.50 -4.10
N PHE A 19 -5.34 -4.88 -4.30
CA PHE A 19 -5.22 -3.44 -4.45
C PHE A 19 -6.04 -2.93 -5.65
N GLU A 20 -5.96 -3.62 -6.80
CA GLU A 20 -6.65 -3.26 -8.03
C GLU A 20 -8.17 -3.47 -7.93
N ASN A 21 -8.63 -4.48 -7.17
CA ASN A 21 -10.04 -4.76 -6.95
C ASN A 21 -10.69 -3.93 -5.84
N LYS A 22 -9.92 -3.28 -4.97
CA LYS A 22 -10.44 -2.41 -3.91
C LYS A 22 -10.82 -1.02 -4.41
N SER A 23 -11.59 -0.30 -3.61
CA SER A 23 -12.09 1.04 -3.93
C SER A 23 -10.96 2.07 -4.11
N ASP A 24 -11.27 3.14 -4.83
CA ASP A 24 -10.32 4.25 -5.03
C ASP A 24 -9.83 4.86 -3.72
N SER A 25 -10.69 4.98 -2.71
CA SER A 25 -10.30 5.49 -1.39
C SER A 25 -9.27 4.59 -0.72
N TYR A 26 -9.49 3.27 -0.74
CA TYR A 26 -8.54 2.29 -0.21
C TYR A 26 -7.16 2.44 -0.86
N ARG A 27 -7.13 2.57 -2.19
CA ARG A 27 -5.88 2.76 -2.94
C ARG A 27 -5.21 4.09 -2.62
N LYS A 28 -5.98 5.17 -2.57
CA LYS A 28 -5.49 6.53 -2.28
C LYS A 28 -4.84 6.61 -0.91
N ASP A 29 -5.42 5.97 0.11
CA ASP A 29 -4.88 6.01 1.48
C ASP A 29 -3.46 5.44 1.54
N TYR A 30 -3.21 4.30 0.89
CA TYR A 30 -1.87 3.72 0.80
C TYR A 30 -0.91 4.58 -0.01
N ILE A 31 -1.36 5.11 -1.16
CA ILE A 31 -0.52 5.97 -2.02
C ILE A 31 -0.08 7.23 -1.27
N ILE A 32 -1.01 7.90 -0.58
CA ILE A 32 -0.73 9.11 0.21
C ILE A 32 0.22 8.76 1.35
N TRP A 33 -0.06 7.70 2.11
CA TRP A 33 0.78 7.32 3.25
C TRP A 33 2.22 6.97 2.83
N ILE A 34 2.41 6.29 1.71
CA ILE A 34 3.75 5.99 1.21
C ILE A 34 4.41 7.25 0.64
N GLY A 35 3.67 8.07 -0.11
CA GLY A 35 4.17 9.32 -0.72
C GLY A 35 4.56 10.39 0.30
N ASP A 36 3.93 10.41 1.47
CA ASP A 36 4.21 11.33 2.58
C ASP A 36 5.55 11.03 3.28
N ALA A 37 6.22 9.91 2.97
CA ALA A 37 7.53 9.61 3.54
C ALA A 37 8.61 10.58 3.03
N LYS A 38 9.18 11.36 3.97
CA LYS A 38 10.27 12.33 3.70
C LYS A 38 11.62 11.68 3.38
N THR A 39 11.85 10.47 3.86
CA THR A 39 13.12 9.74 3.62
C THR A 39 12.85 8.44 2.88
N GLU A 40 13.81 8.07 2.02
CA GLU A 40 13.74 6.84 1.24
C GLU A 40 13.65 5.60 2.14
N ALA A 41 14.43 5.55 3.23
CA ALA A 41 14.36 4.46 4.19
C ALA A 41 12.96 4.29 4.82
N THR A 42 12.26 5.41 5.12
CA THR A 42 10.88 5.34 5.63
C THR A 42 9.92 4.88 4.55
N ARG A 43 10.09 5.37 3.32
CA ARG A 43 9.26 4.99 2.18
C ARG A 43 9.33 3.50 1.91
N GLN A 44 10.54 2.93 1.93
CA GLN A 44 10.76 1.49 1.75
C GLN A 44 10.06 0.67 2.84
N LYS A 45 10.23 1.05 4.11
CA LYS A 45 9.51 0.39 5.22
C LYS A 45 7.99 0.45 5.05
N ARG A 46 7.45 1.63 4.73
CA ARG A 46 6.00 1.81 4.49
C ARG A 46 5.51 0.96 3.31
N MET A 47 6.30 0.85 2.25
CA MET A 47 5.96 -0.02 1.11
C MET A 47 5.91 -1.49 1.53
N GLU A 48 6.89 -1.98 2.28
CA GLU A 48 6.91 -3.36 2.75
C GLU A 48 5.70 -3.68 3.64
N GLU A 49 5.39 -2.78 4.59
CA GLU A 49 4.20 -2.88 5.42
C GLU A 49 2.91 -2.84 4.59
N ALA A 50 2.83 -1.92 3.62
CA ALA A 50 1.67 -1.80 2.74
C ALA A 50 1.43 -3.11 1.97
N ILE A 51 2.45 -3.69 1.33
CA ILE A 51 2.31 -4.94 0.59
C ILE A 51 1.82 -6.07 1.49
N ALA A 52 2.34 -6.19 2.71
CA ALA A 52 1.89 -7.19 3.67
C ALA A 52 0.41 -7.01 4.02
N TRP A 53 -0.02 -5.80 4.38
CA TRP A 53 -1.41 -5.54 4.76
C TRP A 53 -2.39 -5.65 3.60
N ILE A 54 -1.98 -5.21 2.41
CA ILE A 54 -2.78 -5.35 1.19
C ILE A 54 -2.94 -6.83 0.83
N ALA A 55 -1.88 -7.64 0.94
CA ALA A 55 -1.98 -9.09 0.72
C ALA A 55 -2.93 -9.79 1.71
N GLU A 56 -3.16 -9.20 2.88
CA GLU A 56 -4.14 -9.62 3.88
C GLU A 56 -5.53 -8.99 3.67
N GLY A 57 -5.72 -8.11 2.69
CA GLY A 57 -6.99 -7.44 2.43
C GLY A 57 -7.31 -6.27 3.37
N LYS A 58 -6.36 -5.87 4.22
CA LYS A 58 -6.55 -4.85 5.25
C LYS A 58 -6.47 -3.44 4.66
N GLY A 59 -7.39 -2.56 5.06
CA GLY A 59 -7.33 -1.12 4.75
C GLY A 59 -6.22 -0.43 5.53
N ARG A 60 -5.72 0.73 5.10
CA ARG A 60 -4.64 1.42 5.84
C ARG A 60 -5.03 1.73 7.29
N PHE A 61 -6.32 1.98 7.55
CA PHE A 61 -6.88 2.30 8.85
C PHE A 61 -7.45 1.10 9.62
N TRP A 62 -7.14 -0.14 9.21
CA TRP A 62 -7.71 -1.35 9.79
C TRP A 62 -7.56 -1.49 11.32
N LYS A 63 -6.54 -0.86 11.91
CA LYS A 63 -6.33 -0.84 13.37
C LYS A 63 -7.31 0.07 14.12
N TYR A 64 -8.02 0.95 13.40
CA TYR A 64 -9.00 1.90 13.92
C TYR A 64 -10.43 1.53 13.52
N GLU A 65 -10.60 0.56 12.61
CA GLU A 65 -11.90 -0.05 12.30
C GLU A 65 -12.30 -0.94 13.50
N LYS A 66 -13.15 -0.41 14.37
CA LYS A 66 -13.78 -1.12 15.49
C LYS A 66 -15.21 -1.50 15.12
#